data_AF-A0A430RUI7-F1
#
_entry.id   AF-A0A430RUI7-F1
#
_cell.length_a   1.000
_cell.length_b   1.000
_cell.length_c   1.000
_cell.angle_alpha   90.00
_cell.angle_beta   90.00
_cell.angle_gamma   90.00
#
_symmetry.space_group_name_H-M   'P 1'
#
loop_
_entity.id
_entity.type
_entity.pdbx_description
1 polymer ?
#
loop_
_entity_poly.entity_id
_entity_poly.type
_entity_poly.pdbx_seq_one_letter_code
_entity_poly.pdbx_strand_id
1 'polypeptide(L)'
;MGRPIAIGAYRGEVLADREGLFFVVRLESPCPPETLRAGVARVGFRGVVLSGPEAFLFGPGFTLKTTWSPEWLEGLLRMLEGADPVRAWEVAERVFLRRIFARGLEGWLELEDGLRVLKAHAQMAQDRAFRYGAFEEARVWGAWVWELEDIEARLRNLHLSLGRFAVRLGGGRLERAYPRRSPGASTEE
;
A
#
# COMPACT_ATOMS: atom_id res chain seq x y z
N MET A 1 2.87 24.35 -18.31
CA MET A 1 1.86 24.95 -17.41
C MET A 1 0.54 24.24 -17.65
N GLY A 2 -0.14 23.76 -16.60
CA GLY A 2 -1.40 23.05 -16.72
C GLY A 2 -2.58 23.97 -17.09
N ARG A 3 -3.69 23.39 -17.57
CA ARG A 3 -4.92 24.16 -17.84
C ARG A 3 -5.69 24.35 -16.52
N PRO A 4 -6.26 25.53 -16.24
CA PRO A 4 -7.03 25.73 -15.00
C PRO A 4 -8.29 24.86 -14.99
N ILE A 5 -8.67 24.35 -13.81
CA ILE A 5 -9.88 23.56 -13.59
C ILE A 5 -10.49 23.87 -12.22
N ALA A 6 -11.80 23.67 -12.09
CA ALA A 6 -12.52 23.73 -10.82
C ALA A 6 -13.22 22.40 -10.53
N ILE A 7 -13.04 21.87 -9.33
CA ILE A 7 -13.75 20.70 -8.80
C ILE A 7 -14.56 21.15 -7.59
N GLY A 8 -15.86 21.37 -7.79
CA GLY A 8 -16.71 21.99 -6.78
C GLY A 8 -16.24 23.41 -6.45
N ALA A 9 -15.92 23.67 -5.18
CA ALA A 9 -15.40 24.96 -4.73
C ALA A 9 -13.87 25.11 -4.88
N TYR A 10 -13.16 24.04 -5.26
CA TYR A 10 -11.70 24.01 -5.28
C TYR A 10 -11.16 24.27 -6.67
N ARG A 11 -10.17 25.16 -6.75
CA ARG A 11 -9.40 25.44 -7.96
C ARG A 11 -8.16 24.58 -8.03
N GLY A 12 -7.72 24.31 -9.25
CA GLY A 12 -6.55 23.51 -9.53
C GLY A 12 -6.10 23.66 -10.97
N GLU A 13 -5.15 22.82 -11.34
CA GLU A 13 -4.65 22.71 -12.69
C GLU A 13 -4.68 21.26 -13.17
N VAL A 14 -4.96 21.09 -14.46
CA VAL A 14 -4.86 19.82 -15.17
C VAL A 14 -3.40 19.62 -15.57
N LEU A 15 -2.80 18.57 -15.01
CA LEU A 15 -1.46 18.11 -15.31
C LEU A 15 -1.43 17.14 -16.50
N ALA A 16 -2.47 16.32 -16.65
CA ALA A 16 -2.66 15.46 -17.80
C ALA A 16 -4.15 15.32 -18.14
N ASP A 17 -4.42 15.26 -19.44
CA ASP A 17 -5.75 15.07 -20.03
C ASP A 17 -5.64 13.95 -21.07
N ARG A 18 -6.36 12.85 -20.84
CA ARG A 18 -6.47 11.72 -21.76
C ARG A 18 -7.79 11.80 -22.49
N GLU A 19 -7.84 12.69 -23.48
CA GLU A 19 -8.98 12.89 -24.39
C GLU A 19 -10.32 13.18 -23.68
N GLY A 20 -10.27 13.86 -22.53
CA GLY A 20 -11.44 14.13 -21.71
C GLY A 20 -12.00 12.92 -20.95
N LEU A 21 -11.40 11.73 -21.10
CA LEU A 21 -11.83 10.48 -20.46
C LEU A 21 -11.21 10.30 -19.07
N PHE A 22 -10.00 10.82 -18.88
CA PHE A 22 -9.26 10.70 -17.64
C PHE A 22 -8.35 11.92 -17.43
N PHE A 23 -8.36 12.46 -16.22
CA PHE A 23 -7.57 13.64 -15.87
C PHE A 23 -6.62 13.36 -14.70
N VAL A 24 -5.47 14.03 -14.71
CA VAL A 24 -4.63 14.20 -13.50
C VAL A 24 -4.68 15.67 -13.14
N VAL A 25 -5.15 15.98 -11.93
CA VAL A 25 -5.37 17.34 -11.46
C VAL A 25 -4.59 17.58 -10.19
N ARG A 26 -3.99 18.77 -10.05
CA ARG A 26 -3.41 19.26 -8.80
C ARG A 26 -4.25 20.42 -8.28
N LEU A 27 -4.73 20.32 -7.04
CA LEU A 27 -5.45 21.41 -6.39
C LEU A 27 -4.47 22.48 -5.86
N GLU A 28 -4.88 23.74 -5.93
CA GLU A 28 -4.10 24.87 -5.41
C GLU A 28 -4.03 24.88 -3.88
N SER A 29 -5.08 24.39 -3.23
CA SER A 29 -5.20 24.34 -1.77
C SER A 29 -5.58 22.94 -1.30
N PRO A 30 -5.05 22.48 -0.14
CA PRO A 30 -5.48 21.23 0.46
C PRO A 30 -6.98 21.22 0.71
N CYS A 31 -7.61 20.10 0.37
CA CYS A 31 -9.04 19.88 0.54
C CYS A 31 -9.29 18.65 1.42
N PRO A 32 -10.22 18.72 2.40
CA PRO A 32 -10.64 17.56 3.16
C PRO A 32 -11.17 16.44 2.24
N PRO A 33 -10.85 15.16 2.49
CA PRO A 33 -11.22 14.05 1.61
C PRO A 33 -12.72 13.96 1.31
N GLU A 34 -13.57 14.22 2.32
CA GLU A 34 -15.03 14.14 2.16
C GLU A 34 -15.59 15.23 1.25
N THR A 35 -15.10 16.47 1.39
CA THR A 35 -15.50 17.57 0.52
C THR A 35 -15.02 17.35 -0.90
N LEU A 36 -13.81 16.81 -1.08
CA LEU A 36 -13.28 16.46 -2.38
C LEU A 36 -14.13 15.36 -3.05
N ARG A 37 -14.47 14.30 -2.33
CA ARG A 37 -15.34 13.22 -2.81
C ARG A 37 -16.69 13.76 -3.27
N ALA A 38 -17.34 14.60 -2.47
CA ALA A 38 -18.61 15.21 -2.82
C ALA A 38 -18.49 16.10 -4.07
N GLY A 39 -17.41 16.88 -4.18
CA GLY A 39 -17.13 17.72 -5.35
C GLY A 39 -16.94 16.90 -6.62
N VAL A 40 -16.08 15.88 -6.57
CA VAL A 40 -15.79 14.96 -7.69
C VAL A 40 -17.03 14.21 -8.16
N ALA A 41 -17.82 13.68 -7.22
CA ALA A 41 -19.04 12.94 -7.54
C ALA A 41 -20.06 13.81 -8.29
N ARG A 42 -20.23 15.08 -7.88
CA ARG A 42 -21.15 16.03 -8.52
C ARG A 42 -20.78 16.34 -9.97
N VAL A 43 -19.49 16.43 -10.28
CA VAL A 43 -19.00 16.75 -11.62
C VAL A 43 -18.73 15.50 -12.48
N GLY A 44 -18.99 14.30 -11.94
CA GLY A 44 -18.70 13.04 -12.64
C GLY A 44 -17.22 12.84 -12.97
N PHE A 45 -16.32 13.46 -12.21
CA PHE A 45 -14.90 13.45 -12.52
C PHE A 45 -14.30 12.06 -12.33
N ARG A 46 -13.52 11.63 -13.33
CA ARG A 46 -12.75 10.38 -13.30
C ARG A 46 -11.29 10.70 -13.53
N GLY A 47 -10.44 10.28 -12.60
CA GLY A 47 -9.05 10.68 -12.65
C GLY A 47 -8.34 10.66 -11.32
N VAL A 48 -7.15 11.23 -11.34
CA VAL A 48 -6.31 11.45 -10.17
C VAL A 48 -6.43 12.90 -9.74
N VAL A 49 -6.62 13.13 -8.43
CA VAL A 49 -6.53 14.46 -7.82
C VAL A 49 -5.44 14.45 -6.76
N LEU A 50 -4.53 15.42 -6.86
CA LEU A 50 -3.50 15.70 -5.88
C LEU A 50 -3.97 16.83 -4.97
N SER A 51 -3.98 16.60 -3.66
CA SER A 51 -4.43 17.53 -2.62
C SER A 51 -3.45 17.51 -1.46
N GLY A 52 -2.63 18.56 -1.34
CA GLY A 52 -1.53 18.58 -0.38
C GLY A 52 -0.58 17.39 -0.59
N PRO A 53 -0.22 16.60 0.46
CA PRO A 53 0.66 15.43 0.34
C PRO A 53 -0.08 14.18 -0.17
N GLU A 54 -1.38 14.26 -0.41
CA GLU A 54 -2.24 13.12 -0.73
C GLU A 54 -2.63 13.09 -2.20
N ALA A 55 -2.73 11.88 -2.75
CA ALA A 55 -3.25 11.61 -4.08
C ALA A 55 -4.44 10.68 -3.98
N PHE A 56 -5.49 11.02 -4.73
CA PHE A 56 -6.75 10.31 -4.76
C PHE A 56 -7.03 9.86 -6.19
N LEU A 57 -7.39 8.60 -6.37
CA LEU A 57 -7.85 8.07 -7.64
C LEU A 57 -9.36 7.81 -7.53
N PHE A 58 -10.16 8.50 -8.34
CA PHE A 58 -11.63 8.50 -8.28
C PHE A 58 -12.27 7.69 -9.40
N GLY A 59 -12.87 6.56 -9.03
CA GLY A 59 -13.38 5.56 -9.95
C GLY A 59 -14.88 5.36 -9.87
N PRO A 60 -15.43 4.44 -10.68
CA PRO A 60 -16.83 4.07 -10.59
C PRO A 60 -17.11 3.33 -9.27
N GLY A 61 -17.50 4.08 -8.24
CA GLY A 61 -17.96 3.55 -6.96
C GLY A 61 -16.88 3.35 -5.89
N PHE A 62 -15.63 3.71 -6.16
CA PHE A 62 -14.55 3.63 -5.16
C PHE A 62 -13.55 4.78 -5.28
N THR A 63 -12.76 4.96 -4.22
CA THR A 63 -11.67 5.94 -4.18
C THR A 63 -10.44 5.29 -3.56
N LEU A 64 -9.34 5.25 -4.30
CA LEU A 64 -8.05 4.87 -3.74
C LEU A 64 -7.32 6.12 -3.24
N LYS A 65 -6.59 5.96 -2.13
CA LYS A 65 -5.83 7.03 -1.50
C LYS A 65 -4.39 6.57 -1.28
N THR A 66 -3.43 7.43 -1.60
CA THR A 66 -2.02 7.26 -1.25
C THR A 66 -1.39 8.63 -0.98
N THR A 67 -0.17 8.66 -0.45
CA THR A 67 0.68 9.85 -0.55
C THR A 67 1.34 9.90 -1.92
N TRP A 68 1.78 11.07 -2.35
CA TRP A 68 2.55 11.22 -3.59
C TRP A 68 3.87 11.96 -3.34
N SER A 69 4.80 11.78 -4.27
CA SER A 69 6.04 12.56 -4.38
C SER A 69 6.22 12.99 -5.84
N PRO A 70 7.02 14.03 -6.12
CA PRO A 70 7.27 14.48 -7.49
C PRO A 70 7.72 13.36 -8.44
N GLU A 71 8.60 12.46 -7.98
CA GLU A 71 9.15 11.36 -8.77
C GLU A 71 8.08 10.32 -9.11
N TRP A 72 7.21 10.00 -8.13
CA TRP A 72 6.10 9.09 -8.37
C TRP A 72 5.09 9.68 -9.34
N LEU A 73 4.79 10.98 -9.21
CA LEU A 73 3.88 11.68 -10.11
C LEU A 73 4.44 11.67 -11.53
N GLU A 74 5.72 11.96 -11.71
CA GLU A 74 6.37 11.89 -13.02
C GLU A 74 6.27 10.48 -13.63
N GLY A 75 6.49 9.45 -12.83
CA GLY A 75 6.32 8.05 -13.25
C GLY A 75 4.88 7.74 -13.68
N LEU A 76 3.88 8.20 -12.92
CA LEU A 76 2.47 8.07 -13.29
C LEU A 76 2.18 8.77 -14.62
N LEU A 77 2.59 10.03 -14.78
CA LEU A 77 2.35 10.81 -16.00
C LEU A 77 2.96 10.13 -17.22
N ARG A 78 4.21 9.65 -17.12
CA ARG A 78 4.89 8.92 -18.19
C ARG A 78 4.16 7.64 -18.60
N MET A 79 3.66 6.88 -17.62
CA MET A 79 2.88 5.66 -17.89
C MET A 79 1.54 5.98 -18.57
N LEU A 80 0.90 7.09 -18.19
CA LEU A 80 -0.35 7.55 -18.79
C LEU A 80 -0.15 8.09 -20.21
N GLU A 81 0.96 8.77 -20.48
CA GLU A 81 1.29 9.31 -21.81
C GLU A 81 1.28 8.22 -22.88
N GLY A 82 1.90 7.07 -22.59
CA GLY A 82 1.98 5.92 -23.48
C GLY A 82 0.78 4.96 -23.44
N ALA A 83 -0.21 5.20 -22.58
CA ALA A 83 -1.37 4.31 -22.43
C ALA A 83 -2.51 4.68 -23.40
N ASP A 84 -3.29 3.70 -23.85
CA ASP A 84 -4.59 3.97 -24.49
C ASP A 84 -5.46 4.85 -23.57
N PRO A 85 -6.02 5.98 -24.04
CA PRO A 85 -6.88 6.87 -23.25
C PRO A 85 -8.00 6.14 -22.49
N VAL A 86 -8.61 5.12 -23.10
CA VAL A 86 -9.68 4.32 -22.47
C VAL A 86 -9.15 3.51 -21.29
N ARG A 87 -7.87 3.13 -21.35
CA ARG A 87 -7.18 2.31 -20.33
C ARG A 87 -6.40 3.14 -19.31
N ALA A 88 -6.35 4.46 -19.44
CA ALA A 88 -5.67 5.35 -18.52
C ALA A 88 -6.08 5.10 -17.05
N TRP A 89 -7.37 4.80 -16.84
CA TRP A 89 -7.90 4.39 -15.55
C TRP A 89 -7.22 3.15 -14.95
N GLU A 90 -7.16 2.05 -15.70
CA GLU A 90 -6.56 0.78 -15.26
C GLU A 90 -5.07 0.96 -14.95
N VAL A 91 -4.38 1.78 -15.75
CA VAL A 91 -2.97 2.10 -15.56
C VAL A 91 -2.77 2.86 -14.25
N ALA A 92 -3.55 3.91 -14.02
CA ALA A 92 -3.48 4.68 -12.77
C ALA A 92 -3.83 3.82 -11.55
N GLU A 93 -4.88 3.00 -11.64
CA GLU A 93 -5.26 2.06 -10.57
C GLU A 93 -4.11 1.12 -10.21
N ARG A 94 -3.47 0.51 -11.21
CA ARG A 94 -2.31 -0.36 -10.98
C ARG A 94 -1.16 0.37 -10.30
N VAL A 95 -0.88 1.62 -10.70
CA VAL A 95 0.17 2.44 -10.09
C VAL A 95 -0.17 2.77 -8.63
N PHE A 96 -1.44 3.10 -8.34
CA PHE A 96 -1.91 3.34 -6.96
C PHE A 96 -1.79 2.09 -6.10
N LEU A 97 -2.29 0.95 -6.56
CA LEU A 97 -2.24 -0.31 -5.82
C LEU A 97 -0.80 -0.75 -5.52
N ARG A 98 0.11 -0.58 -6.49
CA ARG A 98 1.54 -0.85 -6.28
C ARG A 98 2.15 0.04 -5.20
N ARG A 99 1.80 1.33 -5.18
CA ARG A 99 2.31 2.25 -4.16
C ARG A 99 1.73 1.96 -2.78
N ILE A 100 0.42 1.69 -2.69
CA ILE A 100 -0.23 1.29 -1.43
C ILE A 100 0.44 0.02 -0.89
N PHE A 101 0.67 -0.96 -1.76
CA PHE A 101 1.35 -2.20 -1.39
C PHE A 101 2.80 -1.97 -0.93
N ALA A 102 3.58 -1.17 -1.68
CA ALA A 102 4.97 -0.87 -1.32
C ALA A 102 5.08 -0.19 0.04
N ARG A 103 4.23 0.80 0.32
CA ARG A 103 4.19 1.45 1.65
C ARG A 103 3.79 0.49 2.76
N GLY A 104 2.86 -0.43 2.48
CA GLY A 104 2.50 -1.50 3.42
C GLY A 104 3.68 -2.42 3.74
N LEU A 105 4.53 -2.70 2.73
CA LEU A 105 5.75 -3.50 2.91
C LEU A 105 6.82 -2.74 3.69
N GLU A 106 7.02 -1.45 3.42
CA GLU A 106 7.93 -0.59 4.19
C GLU A 106 7.53 -0.55 5.66
N GLY A 107 6.26 -0.25 5.97
CA GLY A 107 5.77 -0.24 7.35
C GLY A 107 5.87 -1.62 8.04
N TRP A 108 5.79 -2.71 7.27
CA TRP A 108 6.03 -4.05 7.80
C TRP A 108 7.51 -4.28 8.16
N LEU A 109 8.45 -3.85 7.32
CA LEU A 109 9.88 -3.94 7.60
C LEU A 109 10.26 -3.10 8.82
N GLU A 110 9.73 -1.88 8.92
CA GLU A 110 9.92 -1.02 10.09
C GLU A 110 9.43 -1.68 11.39
N LEU A 111 8.27 -2.35 11.32
CA LEU A 111 7.73 -3.11 12.46
C LEU A 111 8.61 -4.30 12.84
N GLU A 112 9.14 -5.03 11.85
CA GLU A 112 10.05 -6.16 12.09
C GLU A 112 11.34 -5.70 12.80
N ASP A 113 11.94 -4.60 12.35
CA ASP A 113 13.12 -4.02 12.97
C ASP A 113 12.82 -3.52 14.40
N GLY A 114 11.67 -2.87 14.60
CA GLY A 114 11.22 -2.42 15.91
C GLY A 114 11.05 -3.58 16.91
N LEU A 115 10.43 -4.69 16.48
CA LEU A 115 10.27 -5.88 17.30
C LEU A 115 11.61 -6.52 17.66
N ARG A 116 12.57 -6.55 16.73
CA ARG A 116 13.92 -7.05 17.00
C ARG A 116 14.61 -6.25 18.12
N VAL A 117 14.50 -4.92 18.07
CA VAL A 117 15.06 -4.03 19.10
C VAL A 117 14.37 -4.24 20.45
N LEU A 118 13.03 -4.30 20.48
CA LEU A 118 12.26 -4.52 21.70
C LEU A 118 12.60 -5.87 22.35
N LYS A 119 12.69 -6.94 21.54
CA LYS A 119 13.04 -8.28 22.03
C LYS A 119 14.44 -8.31 22.64
N ALA A 120 15.43 -7.73 21.95
CA ALA A 120 16.79 -7.63 22.48
C ALA A 120 16.84 -6.85 23.81
N HIS A 121 16.11 -5.73 23.90
CA HIS A 121 16.03 -4.95 25.13
C HIS A 121 15.37 -5.73 26.27
N ALA A 122 14.25 -6.41 26.01
CA ALA A 122 13.54 -7.21 27.00
C ALA A 122 14.42 -8.37 27.53
N GLN A 123 15.16 -9.05 26.65
CA GLN A 123 16.13 -10.08 27.05
C GLN A 123 17.26 -9.51 27.92
N MET A 124 17.84 -8.38 27.51
CA MET A 124 18.88 -7.71 28.31
C MET A 124 18.37 -7.28 29.70
N ALA A 125 17.14 -6.79 29.78
CA ALA A 125 16.51 -6.39 31.03
C ALA A 125 16.21 -7.61 31.93
N GLN A 126 15.73 -8.70 31.35
CA GLN A 126 15.54 -9.98 32.03
C GLN A 126 16.86 -10.51 32.63
N ASP A 127 17.93 -10.57 31.83
CA ASP A 127 19.26 -11.03 32.27
C ASP A 127 19.84 -10.14 33.37
N ARG A 128 19.57 -8.84 33.31
CA ARG A 128 19.97 -7.88 34.33
C ARG A 128 19.20 -8.13 35.64
N ALA A 129 17.89 -8.33 35.56
CA ALA A 129 17.06 -8.64 36.72
C ALA A 129 17.49 -9.96 37.39
N PHE A 130 17.81 -11.00 36.61
CA PHE A 130 18.37 -12.24 37.15
C PHE A 130 19.70 -12.02 37.88
N ARG A 131 20.61 -11.22 37.31
CA ARG A 131 21.90 -10.90 37.95
C ARG A 131 21.74 -10.17 39.29
N TYR A 132 20.70 -9.35 39.44
CA TYR A 132 20.41 -8.62 40.69
C TYR A 132 19.51 -9.39 41.66
N GLY A 133 19.09 -10.62 41.34
CA GLY A 133 18.16 -11.39 42.17
C GLY A 133 16.73 -10.83 42.19
N ALA A 134 16.38 -9.95 41.25
CA ALA A 134 15.04 -9.37 41.09
C ALA A 134 14.13 -10.31 40.29
N PHE A 135 13.82 -11.49 40.84
CA PHE A 135 13.15 -12.58 40.11
C PHE A 135 11.75 -12.23 39.60
N GLU A 136 10.97 -11.44 40.34
CA GLU A 136 9.64 -10.99 39.89
C GLU A 136 9.76 -10.08 38.66
N GLU A 137 10.74 -9.18 38.64
CA GLU A 137 11.01 -8.32 37.50
C GLU A 137 11.52 -9.15 36.30
N ALA A 138 12.39 -10.13 36.54
CA ALA A 138 12.85 -11.06 35.51
C ALA A 138 11.69 -11.86 34.88
N ARG A 139 10.68 -12.23 35.69
CA ARG A 139 9.46 -12.90 35.22
C ARG A 139 8.63 -11.99 34.32
N VAL A 140 8.47 -10.72 34.68
CA VAL A 140 7.75 -9.74 33.85
C VAL A 140 8.45 -9.54 32.50
N TRP A 141 9.77 -9.32 32.50
CA TRP A 141 10.54 -9.20 31.26
C TRP A 141 10.49 -10.48 30.42
N GLY A 142 10.53 -11.65 31.07
CA GLY A 142 10.35 -12.93 30.40
C GLY A 142 8.99 -13.05 29.69
N ALA A 143 7.90 -12.64 30.36
CA ALA A 143 6.57 -12.64 29.74
C ALA A 143 6.52 -11.74 28.48
N TRP A 144 7.17 -10.57 28.53
CA TRP A 144 7.27 -9.68 27.37
C TRP A 144 8.06 -10.31 26.21
N VAL A 145 9.15 -11.03 26.48
CA VAL A 145 9.90 -11.76 25.45
C VAL A 145 9.00 -12.80 24.77
N TRP A 146 8.24 -13.57 25.55
CA TRP A 146 7.30 -14.57 25.02
C TRP A 146 6.20 -13.93 24.16
N GLU A 147 5.63 -12.81 24.57
CA GLU A 147 4.63 -12.08 23.78
C GLU A 147 5.21 -11.58 22.45
N LEU A 148 6.43 -11.04 22.48
CA LEU A 148 7.13 -10.58 21.26
C LEU A 148 7.40 -11.74 20.29
N GLU A 149 7.71 -12.94 20.79
CA GLU A 149 7.92 -14.14 19.97
C GLU A 149 6.64 -14.63 19.28
N ASP A 150 5.50 -14.58 19.98
CA ASP A 150 4.20 -14.91 19.38
C ASP A 150 3.85 -13.91 18.26
N ILE A 151 4.07 -12.61 18.49
CA ILE A 151 3.86 -11.56 17.48
C ILE A 151 4.77 -11.80 16.25
N GLU A 152 6.05 -12.12 16.47
CA GLU A 152 7.02 -12.39 15.41
C GLU A 152 6.59 -13.58 14.52
N ALA A 153 6.07 -14.66 15.13
CA ALA A 153 5.53 -15.80 14.40
C ALA A 153 4.33 -15.43 13.52
N ARG A 154 3.41 -14.60 14.03
CA ARG A 154 2.26 -14.11 13.27
C ARG A 154 2.67 -13.20 12.11
N LEU A 155 3.66 -12.34 12.30
CA LEU A 155 4.17 -11.46 11.25
C LEU A 155 4.85 -12.23 10.11
N ARG A 156 5.58 -13.31 10.40
CA ARG A 156 6.12 -14.20 9.36
C ARG A 156 5.03 -14.81 8.48
N ASN A 157 3.91 -15.21 9.08
CA ASN A 157 2.77 -15.73 8.32
C ASN A 157 2.13 -14.66 7.41
N LEU A 158 2.07 -13.41 7.90
CA LEU A 158 1.63 -12.27 7.10
C LEU A 158 2.60 -12.01 5.94
N HIS A 159 3.90 -12.03 6.18
CA HIS A 159 4.93 -11.85 5.15
C HIS A 159 4.78 -12.83 3.99
N LEU A 160 4.65 -14.13 4.28
CA LEU A 160 4.44 -15.17 3.27
C LEU A 160 3.16 -14.93 2.45
N SER A 161 2.13 -14.36 3.08
CA SER A 161 0.87 -14.05 2.42
C SER A 161 0.97 -12.80 1.53
N LEU A 162 1.69 -11.77 1.99
CA LEU A 162 1.98 -10.56 1.22
C LEU A 162 2.91 -10.86 0.03
N GLY A 163 3.92 -11.71 0.19
CA GLY A 163 4.80 -12.14 -0.90
C GLY A 163 4.03 -12.82 -2.04
N ARG A 164 3.08 -13.70 -1.70
CA ARG A 164 2.17 -14.32 -2.69
C ARG A 164 1.24 -13.33 -3.38
N PHE A 165 0.91 -12.22 -2.72
CA PHE A 165 0.11 -11.15 -3.31
C PHE A 165 0.94 -10.25 -4.23
N ALA A 166 2.18 -9.93 -3.86
CA ALA A 166 3.14 -9.17 -4.68
C ALA A 166 3.38 -9.83 -6.05
N VAL A 167 3.58 -11.16 -6.06
CA VAL A 167 3.74 -11.95 -7.29
C VAL A 167 2.51 -11.82 -8.21
N ARG A 168 1.31 -11.82 -7.63
CA ARG A 168 0.05 -11.66 -8.37
C ARG A 168 -0.13 -10.24 -8.92
N LEU A 169 0.26 -9.20 -8.17
CA LEU A 169 0.24 -7.80 -8.62
C LEU A 169 1.28 -7.49 -9.72
N GLY A 170 2.35 -8.27 -9.81
CA GLY A 170 3.40 -8.14 -10.83
C GLY A 170 3.03 -8.64 -12.23
N GLY A 171 2.00 -9.48 -12.38
CA GLY A 171 1.48 -9.92 -13.67
C GLY A 171 2.25 -11.04 -14.36
N GLY A 172 2.45 -12.20 -13.71
CA GLY A 172 2.94 -13.42 -14.35
C GLY A 172 2.14 -14.65 -13.91
N ARG A 173 1.59 -15.40 -14.88
CA ARG A 173 0.80 -16.64 -14.71
C ARG A 173 1.40 -17.58 -13.65
N LEU A 174 0.59 -17.92 -12.65
CA LEU A 174 0.80 -19.07 -11.76
C LEU A 174 0.41 -20.40 -12.45
N GLU A 175 0.69 -20.58 -13.74
CA GLU A 175 0.38 -21.83 -14.46
C GLU A 175 1.56 -22.80 -14.57
N ARG A 176 2.76 -22.49 -14.05
CA ARG A 176 3.92 -23.38 -14.20
C ARG A 176 4.80 -23.60 -12.98
N ALA A 177 4.33 -23.26 -11.77
CA ALA A 177 5.13 -23.50 -10.56
C ALA A 177 4.69 -24.71 -9.72
N TYR A 178 3.53 -25.31 -10.01
CA TYR A 178 3.10 -26.53 -9.34
C TYR A 178 2.40 -27.45 -10.34
N PRO A 179 2.97 -28.61 -10.72
CA PRO A 179 2.13 -29.68 -11.23
C PRO A 179 1.12 -30.00 -10.12
N ARG A 180 -0.18 -29.91 -10.45
CA ARG A 180 -1.20 -30.55 -9.62
C ARG A 180 -0.76 -31.99 -9.44
N ARG A 181 -0.41 -32.40 -8.21
CA ARG A 181 -0.51 -33.81 -7.85
C ARG A 181 -1.99 -34.13 -7.95
N SER A 182 -2.41 -34.72 -9.07
CA SER A 182 -3.71 -35.35 -9.17
C SER A 182 -3.77 -36.42 -8.07
N PRO A 183 -4.75 -36.36 -7.16
CA PRO A 183 -5.01 -37.47 -6.28
C PRO A 183 -5.77 -38.53 -7.08
N GLY A 184 -5.16 -39.72 -7.24
CA GLY A 184 -5.87 -40.96 -7.55
C GLY A 184 -5.82 -41.43 -9.01
N ALA A 185 -5.04 -42.49 -9.21
CA ALA A 185 -5.26 -43.64 -10.11
C ALA A 185 -4.16 -44.63 -9.67
N SER A 186 -4.37 -45.60 -8.75
CA SER A 186 -5.29 -46.74 -8.78
C SER A 186 -5.42 -47.36 -10.17
N THR A 187 -4.55 -48.32 -10.46
CA THR A 187 -4.74 -49.60 -11.21
C THR A 187 -3.36 -50.23 -11.29
N GLU A 188 -3.08 -51.32 -10.56
CA GLU A 188 -3.33 -52.71 -11.01
C GLU A 188 -2.70 -52.98 -12.38
N GLU A 189 -1.47 -53.54 -12.38
CA GLU A 189 -1.13 -54.91 -12.79
C GLU A 189 0.38 -55.18 -12.54
#